data_AF-A0A0J6S2Q6-F1
#
_entry.id   AF-A0A0J6S2Q6-F1
#
_cell.length_a   1.000
_cell.length_b   1.000
_cell.length_c   1.000
_cell.angle_alpha   90.00
_cell.angle_beta   90.00
_cell.angle_gamma   90.00
#
_symmetry.space_group_name_H-M   'P 1'
#
loop_
_entity.id
_entity.type
_entity.pdbx_description
1 polymer ?
#
loop_
_entity_poly.entity_id
_entity_poly.type
_entity_poly.pdbx_seq_one_letter_code
_entity_poly.pdbx_strand_id
1 'polypeptide(L)' 'MMGVLTGWFAARGGVPQAWRLFLTTGILGGFTTFSTFSLEAFLLWERGAFAAALIYVAVSVAAGIAGVGVSLLVLRQLA' A
#
# COMPACT_ATOMS: atom_id res chain seq x y z
N MET A 1 0.28 -2.87 6.74
CA MET A 1 -0.63 -4.04 6.90
C MET A 1 -0.56 -5.01 5.73
N MET A 2 -0.63 -4.54 4.47
CA MET A 2 -0.50 -5.42 3.28
C MET A 2 0.71 -6.35 3.33
N GLY A 3 1.92 -5.83 3.62
CA GLY A 3 3.14 -6.67 3.71
C GLY A 3 3.13 -7.69 4.85
N VAL A 4 2.41 -7.42 5.95
CA VAL A 4 2.23 -8.39 7.04
C VAL A 4 1.33 -9.55 6.58
N LEU A 5 0.23 -9.24 5.89
CA LEU A 5 -0.69 -10.26 5.41
C LEU A 5 -0.11 -11.09 4.27
N THR A 6 0.57 -10.46 3.31
CA THR A 6 1.24 -11.21 2.24
C THR A 6 2.38 -12.08 2.76
N GLY A 7 3.19 -11.60 3.70
CA GLY A 7 4.24 -12.41 4.33
C GLY A 7 3.68 -13.55 5.18
N TRP A 8 2.58 -13.35 5.91
CA TRP A 8 1.91 -14.41 6.66
C TRP A 8 1.29 -15.48 5.75
N PHE A 9 0.65 -15.07 4.64
CA PHE A 9 0.14 -16.01 3.64
C PHE A 9 1.25 -16.80 2.95
N ALA A 10 2.42 -16.18 2.73
CA ALA A 10 3.58 -16.87 2.17
C ALA A 10 4.16 -17.90 3.15
N ALA A 11 4.14 -17.62 4.45
CA ALA A 11 4.65 -18.52 5.49
C ALA A 11 3.72 -19.73 5.77
N ARG A 12 2.40 -19.58 5.63
CA ARG A 12 1.41 -20.64 5.91
C ARG A 12 0.88 -21.36 4.66
N GLY A 13 1.75 -21.70 3.70
CA GLY A 13 1.39 -22.33 2.41
C GLY A 13 0.18 -23.29 2.50
N GLY A 14 -0.98 -22.82 2.06
CA GLY A 14 -2.26 -23.52 2.27
C GLY A 14 -3.52 -22.64 2.24
N VAL A 15 -3.38 -21.30 2.21
CA VAL A 15 -4.55 -20.41 2.11
C VAL A 15 -5.08 -20.38 0.67
N PRO A 16 -6.38 -20.65 0.44
CA PRO A 16 -6.99 -20.58 -0.89
C PRO A 16 -6.84 -19.19 -1.52
N GLN A 17 -6.54 -19.15 -2.83
CA GLN A 17 -6.26 -17.91 -3.58
C GLN A 17 -7.40 -16.87 -3.48
N ALA A 18 -8.65 -17.32 -3.38
CA ALA A 18 -9.82 -16.46 -3.21
C ALA A 18 -9.76 -15.64 -1.91
N TRP A 19 -9.38 -16.25 -0.79
CA TRP A 19 -9.24 -15.57 0.50
C TRP A 19 -8.10 -14.56 0.50
N ARG A 20 -7.01 -14.89 -0.21
CA ARG A 20 -5.89 -13.97 -0.40
C ARG A 20 -6.35 -12.72 -1.15
N LEU A 21 -7.02 -12.87 -2.29
CA LEU A 21 -7.54 -11.77 -3.11
C LEU A 21 -8.59 -10.93 -2.38
N PHE A 22 -9.50 -11.56 -1.64
CA PHE A 22 -10.52 -10.85 -0.87
C PHE A 22 -9.90 -9.94 0.21
N LEU A 23 -8.91 -10.43 0.94
CA LEU A 23 -8.27 -9.68 2.02
C LEU A 23 -7.28 -8.63 1.50
N THR A 24 -6.46 -8.96 0.49
CA THR A 24 -5.45 -8.03 -0.05
C THR A 24 -6.05 -7.00 -1.00
N THR A 25 -6.87 -7.46 -1.94
CA THR A 25 -7.37 -6.63 -3.05
C THR A 25 -8.73 -6.04 -2.72
N GLY A 26 -9.59 -6.78 -2.02
CA GLY A 26 -10.91 -6.31 -1.57
C GLY A 26 -10.81 -5.38 -0.37
N ILE A 27 -10.59 -5.95 0.82
CA ILE A 27 -10.63 -5.20 2.08
C ILE A 27 -9.46 -4.20 2.16
N LEU A 28 -8.21 -4.65 2.10
CA LEU A 28 -7.06 -3.74 2.20
C LEU A 28 -6.97 -2.79 1.02
N GLY A 29 -7.26 -3.25 -0.20
CA GLY A 29 -7.33 -2.40 -1.38
C GLY A 29 -8.38 -1.31 -1.25
N GLY A 30 -9.55 -1.61 -0.68
CA GLY A 30 -10.60 -0.63 -0.38
C GLY A 30 -10.23 0.36 0.73
N PHE A 31 -9.46 -0.08 1.74
CA PHE A 31 -8.94 0.78 2.81
C PHE A 31 -7.79 1.69 2.34
N THR A 32 -7.00 1.30 1.33
CA THR A 32 -5.97 2.15 0.72
C THR A 32 -6.54 2.94 -0.44
N THR A 33 -7.15 4.09 -0.12
CA THR A 33 -7.98 4.89 -1.05
C THR A 33 -7.15 5.60 -2.13
N PHE A 34 -6.84 4.90 -3.22
CA PHE A 34 -6.14 5.48 -4.38
C PHE A 34 -6.92 6.65 -5.02
N SER A 35 -8.25 6.65 -4.92
CA SER A 35 -9.09 7.75 -5.43
C SER A 35 -8.87 9.05 -4.68
N THR A 36 -8.73 9.03 -3.35
CA THR A 36 -8.44 10.23 -2.54
C THR A 36 -7.04 10.75 -2.84
N PHE A 37 -6.05 9.86 -2.94
CA PHE A 37 -4.69 10.22 -3.36
C PHE A 37 -4.66 10.92 -4.72
N SER A 38 -5.38 10.37 -5.71
CA SER A 38 -5.43 10.92 -7.06
C SER A 38 -6.15 12.27 -7.10
N LEU A 39 -7.23 12.43 -6.32
CA LEU A 39 -7.96 13.69 -6.20
C LEU A 39 -7.09 14.78 -5.57
N GLU A 40 -6.38 14.49 -4.48
CA GLU A 40 -5.49 15.46 -3.84
C GLU A 40 -4.32 15.87 -4.74
N ALA A 41 -3.71 14.91 -5.44
CA ALA A 41 -2.67 15.19 -6.42
C ALA A 41 -3.20 16.07 -7.57
N PHE A 42 -4.41 15.80 -8.05
CA PHE A 42 -5.08 16.60 -9.09
C PHE A 42 -5.43 18.01 -8.59
N LEU A 43 -5.94 18.16 -7.38
CA LEU A 43 -6.25 19.47 -6.79
C LEU A 43 -4.99 20.32 -6.59
N LEU A 44 -3.87 19.72 -6.21
CA LEU A 44 -2.58 20.41 -6.14
C LEU A 44 -2.11 20.87 -7.53
N TRP A 45 -2.30 20.04 -8.53
CA TRP A 45 -2.00 20.36 -9.93
C TRP A 45 -2.87 21.53 -10.44
N GLU A 46 -4.18 21.48 -10.21
CA GLU A 46 -5.14 22.49 -10.66
C GLU A 46 -4.89 23.85 -10.01
N ARG A 47 -4.38 23.87 -8.76
CA ARG A 47 -3.95 25.08 -8.05
C ARG A 47 -2.61 25.65 -8.54
N GLY A 48 -1.98 25.04 -9.55
CA GLY A 48 -0.65 25.43 -10.05
C GLY A 48 0.51 25.05 -9.13
N ALA A 49 0.26 24.29 -8.07
CA ALA A 49 1.25 23.88 -7.08
C ALA A 49 1.99 22.60 -7.53
N PHE A 50 2.61 22.63 -8.72
CA PHE A 50 3.22 21.46 -9.36
C PHE A 50 4.30 20.78 -8.52
N ALA A 51 5.15 21.57 -7.84
CA ALA A 51 6.18 21.02 -6.95
C ALA A 51 5.57 20.26 -5.77
N ALA A 52 4.51 20.79 -5.16
CA ALA A 52 3.81 20.14 -4.06
C ALA A 52 3.09 18.87 -4.52
N ALA A 53 2.45 18.89 -5.70
CA ALA A 53 1.86 17.69 -6.31
C ALA A 53 2.91 16.58 -6.52
N LEU A 54 4.07 16.94 -7.07
CA LEU A 54 5.17 15.99 -7.31
C LEU A 54 5.70 15.38 -6.01
N ILE A 55 5.96 16.23 -4.99
CA ILE A 55 6.43 15.78 -3.68
C ILE A 55 5.39 14.87 -3.02
N TYR A 56 4.12 15.25 -3.05
CA TYR A 56 3.02 14.48 -2.49
C TYR A 56 2.96 13.07 -3.11
N VAL A 57 3.01 12.99 -4.44
CA VAL A 57 3.04 11.71 -5.17
C VAL A 57 4.27 10.89 -4.80
N ALA A 58 5.47 11.48 -4.88
CA ALA A 58 6.73 10.78 -4.63
C ALA A 58 6.81 10.24 -3.19
N VAL A 59 6.47 11.07 -2.20
CA VAL A 59 6.49 10.69 -0.79
C VAL A 59 5.46 9.61 -0.50
N SER A 60 4.25 9.73 -1.04
CA SER A 60 3.19 8.73 -0.83
C SER A 60 3.58 7.36 -1.40
N VAL A 61 4.14 7.33 -2.61
CA VAL A 61 4.62 6.09 -3.23
C VAL A 61 5.81 5.51 -2.47
N ALA A 62 6.81 6.34 -2.14
CA ALA A 62 7.98 5.89 -1.39
C ALA A 62 7.62 5.34 0.00
N ALA A 63 6.72 6.03 0.72
CA ALA A 63 6.21 5.59 2.02
C ALA A 63 5.44 4.27 1.90
N GLY A 64 4.64 4.11 0.85
CA GLY A 64 3.93 2.86 0.57
C GLY A 64 4.87 1.68 0.35
N ILE A 65 5.88 1.85 -0.49
CA ILE A 65 6.90 0.82 -0.78
C ILE A 65 7.72 0.51 0.47
N ALA A 66 8.19 1.54 1.19
CA ALA A 66 8.94 1.39 2.42
C ALA A 66 8.12 0.65 3.50
N GLY A 67 6.83 0.96 3.63
CA GLY A 67 5.94 0.27 4.57
C GLY A 67 5.79 -1.22 4.27
N VAL A 68 5.74 -1.61 2.99
CA VAL A 68 5.76 -3.04 2.60
C VAL A 68 7.11 -3.67 2.93
N GLY A 69 8.22 -3.01 2.58
CA GLY A 69 9.56 -3.50 2.89
C GLY A 69 9.79 -3.72 4.39
N VAL A 70 9.46 -2.72 5.21
CA VAL A 70 9.57 -2.79 6.68
C VAL A 70 8.71 -3.92 7.24
N SER A 71 7.46 -4.05 6.80
CA SER A 71 6.59 -5.12 7.32
C SER A 71 7.06 -6.52 6.95
N LEU A 72 7.68 -6.72 5.78
CA LEU A 72 8.30 -8.00 5.42
C LEU A 72 9.57 -8.27 6.24
N LEU A 73 10.40 -7.27 6.49
CA LEU A 73 11.59 -7.42 7.33
C LEU A 73 11.23 -7.81 8.77
N VAL A 74 10.23 -7.14 9.35
CA VAL A 74 9.73 -7.43 10.70
C VAL A 74 9.20 -8.87 10.80
N LEU A 75 8.42 -9.32 9.81
CA LEU A 75 7.93 -10.70 9.78
C LEU A 75 9.04 -11.74 9.70
N ARG A 76 10.12 -11.46 8.97
CA ARG A 76 11.27 -12.37 8.85
C ARG A 76 12.10 -12.46 10.13
N GLN A 77 12.05 -11.45 11.00
CA GLN A 77 12.71 -11.49 12.31
C GLN A 77 11.87 -12.19 13.38
N LEU A 78 10.55 -12.31 13.17
CA LEU A 78 9.61 -12.94 14.10
C LEU A 78 9.28 -14.40 13.76
N ALA A 79 9.63 -14.86 12.56
CA ALA A 79 9.48 -16.24 12.08
C ALA A 79 10.77 -17.04 12.31
#